data_AF-A0A0J9D179-F1
#
_entry.id   AF-A0A0J9D179-F1
#
_cell.length_a   1.000
_cell.length_b   1.000
_cell.length_c   1.000
_cell.angle_alpha   90.00
_cell.angle_beta   90.00
_cell.angle_gamma   90.00
#
_symmetry.space_group_name_H-M   'P 1'
#
loop_
_entity.id
_entity.type
_entity.pdbx_description
1 polymer ?
#
loop_
_entity_poly.entity_id
_entity_poly.type
_entity_poly.pdbx_seq_one_letter_code
_entity_poly.pdbx_strand_id
1 'polypeptide(L)'
;MSAMTRAERVAKARADLAAAYAADPAGVERFNARMARLASARKREQQRIEHLVLGHPRPVERVTEGKRTGRRKPKMVDRPMRLEPGIEEAVQIREAWNHKAYGTPETWERSTSTHDGALIQLHRNGTIDKDQLEWAAQIANVYRSLEADVGIKVASLEARVDQSRGGGRAAEGVLRVRMHLAYSYWRDMLPMPKQLVLDMIVGDAIGYSVAAGRYRVHKRKAKRFLIEALNRWPLCVARAFSVVDRSVVDALNEGRVVEPVWLGLDLSTREDRALLAVHRPGHEPVYEHVRPIDPEFLDERGILKGWAEIATIIRARFGYGEEDEAA
;
A
#
# COMPACT_ATOMS: atom_id res chain seq x y z
N MET A 1 51.04 -3.07 -75.70
CA MET A 1 50.61 -3.47 -74.34
C MET A 1 49.09 -3.49 -74.31
N SER A 2 48.46 -4.67 -74.29
CA SER A 2 46.99 -4.77 -74.33
C SER A 2 46.40 -4.24 -73.03
N ALA A 3 45.48 -3.27 -73.11
CA ALA A 3 44.84 -2.70 -71.94
C ALA A 3 43.93 -3.75 -71.29
N MET A 4 44.15 -4.04 -69.99
CA MET A 4 43.33 -4.99 -69.25
C MET A 4 41.85 -4.64 -69.36
N THR A 5 41.04 -5.62 -69.73
CA THR A 5 39.59 -5.49 -69.78
C THR A 5 39.03 -5.21 -68.37
N ARG A 6 37.82 -4.64 -68.29
CA ARG A 6 37.16 -4.37 -66.99
C ARG A 6 36.98 -5.65 -66.16
N ALA A 7 36.70 -6.78 -66.81
CA ALA A 7 36.55 -8.07 -66.15
C ALA A 7 37.86 -8.55 -65.52
N GLU A 8 38.98 -8.45 -66.25
CA GLU A 8 40.30 -8.81 -65.74
C GLU A 8 40.75 -7.91 -64.58
N ARG A 9 40.42 -6.61 -64.63
CA ARG A 9 40.68 -5.68 -63.52
C ARG A 9 39.91 -6.07 -62.25
N VAL A 10 38.64 -6.45 -62.38
CA VAL A 10 37.81 -6.91 -61.24
C VAL A 10 38.31 -8.25 -60.70
N ALA A 11 38.71 -9.18 -61.57
CA ALA A 11 39.25 -10.47 -61.16
C ALA A 11 40.57 -10.31 -60.40
N LYS A 12 41.48 -9.46 -60.90
CA LYS A 12 42.74 -9.13 -60.22
C LYS A 12 42.50 -8.48 -58.85
N ALA A 13 41.60 -7.50 -58.77
CA ALA A 13 41.27 -6.85 -57.50
C ALA A 13 40.69 -7.83 -56.47
N ARG A 14 39.89 -8.82 -56.89
CA ARG A 14 39.39 -9.88 -56.00
C ARG A 14 40.50 -10.80 -55.52
N ALA A 15 41.44 -11.17 -56.39
CA ALA A 15 42.59 -12.00 -56.04
C ALA A 15 43.54 -11.28 -55.07
N ASP A 16 43.84 -10.01 -55.32
CA ASP A 16 44.70 -9.18 -54.46
C ASP A 16 44.06 -9.00 -53.07
N LEU A 17 42.73 -8.80 -53.01
CA LEU A 17 41.99 -8.68 -51.75
C LEU A 17 41.95 -10.01 -50.97
N ALA A 18 41.81 -11.14 -51.66
CA ALA A 18 41.89 -12.47 -51.03
C ALA A 18 43.29 -12.77 -50.48
N ALA A 19 44.35 -12.38 -51.20
CA ALA A 19 45.73 -12.52 -50.72
C ALA A 19 46.01 -11.64 -49.50
N ALA A 20 45.49 -10.40 -49.49
CA ALA A 20 45.58 -9.52 -48.32
C ALA A 20 44.83 -10.06 -47.10
N TYR A 21 43.66 -10.70 -47.29
CA TYR A 21 42.93 -11.36 -46.20
C TYR A 21 43.64 -12.62 -45.67
N ALA A 22 44.34 -13.35 -46.53
CA ALA A 22 45.15 -14.49 -46.10
C ALA A 22 46.39 -14.08 -45.29
N ALA A 23 46.93 -12.86 -45.51
CA ALA A 23 48.10 -12.35 -44.82
C ALA A 23 47.82 -11.87 -43.38
N ASP A 24 46.63 -11.35 -43.08
CA ASP A 24 46.21 -10.94 -41.72
C ASP A 24 44.72 -11.26 -41.45
N PRO A 25 44.38 -12.53 -41.20
CA PRO A 25 43.00 -12.92 -40.90
C PRO A 25 42.49 -12.26 -39.61
N ALA A 26 43.35 -12.07 -38.60
CA ALA A 26 42.99 -11.46 -37.32
C ALA A 26 42.65 -9.96 -37.47
N GLY A 27 43.31 -9.23 -38.36
CA GLY A 27 42.95 -7.85 -38.72
C GLY A 27 41.57 -7.75 -39.36
N VAL A 28 41.26 -8.66 -40.28
CA VAL A 28 39.95 -8.72 -40.96
C VAL A 28 38.82 -9.04 -39.97
N GLU A 29 39.03 -9.99 -39.08
CA GLU A 29 38.07 -10.32 -38.02
C GLU A 29 37.81 -9.12 -37.09
N ARG A 30 38.86 -8.41 -36.67
CA ARG A 30 38.72 -7.18 -35.86
C ARG A 30 37.95 -6.08 -36.60
N PHE A 31 38.23 -5.90 -37.89
CA PHE A 31 37.52 -4.94 -38.72
C PHE A 31 36.04 -5.31 -38.87
N ASN A 32 35.74 -6.58 -39.19
CA ASN A 32 34.38 -7.07 -39.32
C ASN A 32 33.61 -6.97 -38.00
N ALA A 33 34.25 -7.31 -36.88
CA ALA A 33 33.67 -7.15 -35.54
C ALA A 33 33.38 -5.67 -35.23
N ARG A 34 34.28 -4.74 -35.60
CA ARG A 34 34.03 -3.30 -35.46
C ARG A 34 32.86 -2.84 -36.32
N MET A 35 32.80 -3.27 -37.58
CA MET A 35 31.72 -2.93 -38.49
C MET A 35 30.37 -3.49 -38.01
N ALA A 36 30.35 -4.71 -37.49
CA ALA A 36 29.17 -5.31 -36.89
C ALA A 36 28.68 -4.50 -35.67
N ARG A 37 29.58 -4.06 -34.79
CA ARG A 37 29.24 -3.17 -33.65
C ARG A 37 28.67 -1.84 -34.09
N LEU A 38 29.24 -1.22 -35.12
CA LEU A 38 28.73 0.04 -35.68
C LEU A 38 27.35 -0.14 -36.33
N ALA A 39 27.16 -1.23 -37.07
CA ALA A 39 25.88 -1.57 -37.67
C ALA A 39 24.80 -1.80 -36.60
N SER A 40 25.12 -2.55 -35.52
CA SER A 40 24.19 -2.76 -34.41
C SER A 40 23.85 -1.45 -33.68
N ALA A 41 24.83 -0.56 -33.48
CA ALA A 41 24.60 0.73 -32.84
C ALA A 41 23.69 1.64 -33.70
N ARG A 42 23.93 1.69 -35.02
CA ARG A 42 23.08 2.43 -35.96
C ARG A 42 21.65 1.88 -35.98
N LYS A 43 21.50 0.55 -36.00
CA LYS A 43 20.19 -0.11 -35.94
C LYS A 43 19.42 0.26 -34.66
N ARG A 44 20.09 0.28 -33.50
CA ARG A 44 19.49 0.71 -32.23
C ARG A 44 19.02 2.15 -32.27
N GLU A 45 19.86 3.06 -32.75
CA GLU A 45 19.48 4.48 -32.81
C GLU A 45 18.31 4.71 -33.78
N GLN A 46 18.30 4.02 -34.92
CA GLN A 46 17.17 4.06 -35.85
C GLN A 46 15.88 3.57 -35.19
N GLN A 47 15.90 2.43 -34.50
CA GLN A 47 14.74 1.90 -33.78
C GLN A 47 14.25 2.85 -32.67
N ARG A 48 15.18 3.50 -31.95
CA ARG A 48 14.83 4.51 -30.94
C ARG A 48 14.13 5.70 -31.58
N ILE A 49 14.65 6.22 -32.68
CA ILE A 49 14.04 7.35 -33.39
C ILE A 49 12.66 6.95 -33.92
N GLU A 50 12.56 5.84 -34.63
CA GLU A 50 11.30 5.41 -35.24
C GLU A 50 10.22 5.12 -34.19
N HIS A 51 10.55 4.35 -33.16
CA HIS A 51 9.53 3.88 -32.22
C HIS A 51 9.35 4.82 -31.05
N LEU A 52 10.41 5.33 -30.42
CA LEU A 52 10.28 6.14 -29.21
C LEU A 52 10.09 7.64 -29.52
N VAL A 53 10.82 8.19 -30.50
CA VAL A 53 10.75 9.62 -30.83
C VAL A 53 9.59 9.93 -31.76
N LEU A 54 9.47 9.22 -32.88
CA LEU A 54 8.43 9.47 -33.88
C LEU A 54 7.10 8.77 -33.56
N GLY A 55 7.11 7.82 -32.62
CA GLY A 55 5.89 7.18 -32.16
C GLY A 55 5.37 6.07 -33.06
N HIS A 56 6.13 5.62 -34.06
CA HIS A 56 5.62 4.64 -35.03
C HIS A 56 5.32 3.28 -34.37
N PRO A 57 4.26 2.58 -34.84
CA PRO A 57 3.94 1.25 -34.36
C PRO A 57 5.05 0.26 -34.72
N ARG A 58 5.13 -0.84 -33.97
CA ARG A 58 6.14 -1.87 -34.23
C ARG A 58 6.00 -2.46 -35.63
N PRO A 59 7.11 -2.83 -36.28
CA PRO A 59 7.05 -3.63 -37.48
C PRO A 59 6.46 -5.00 -37.13
N VAL A 60 5.55 -5.45 -37.98
CA VAL A 60 4.83 -6.71 -37.81
C VAL A 60 5.43 -7.73 -38.75
N GLU A 61 5.84 -8.88 -38.20
CA GLU A 61 6.32 -10.02 -38.97
C GLU A 61 5.19 -11.02 -39.18
N ARG A 62 4.99 -11.42 -40.44
CA ARG A 62 4.01 -12.44 -40.82
C ARG A 62 4.60 -13.82 -40.62
N VAL A 63 4.29 -14.43 -39.48
CA VAL A 63 4.77 -15.77 -39.14
C VAL A 63 3.68 -16.80 -39.48
N THR A 64 4.07 -17.93 -40.04
CA THR A 64 3.15 -19.05 -40.25
C THR A 64 3.06 -19.87 -38.96
N GLU A 65 1.89 -19.88 -38.34
CA GLU A 65 1.60 -20.71 -37.16
C GLU A 65 0.85 -21.99 -37.54
N GLY A 66 1.31 -23.09 -36.96
CA GLY A 66 0.72 -24.42 -37.09
C GLY A 66 1.45 -25.31 -38.09
N LYS A 67 1.53 -26.60 -37.78
CA LYS A 67 1.95 -27.63 -38.74
C LYS A 67 0.74 -28.02 -39.58
N ARG A 68 0.94 -28.22 -40.88
CA ARG A 68 -0.09 -28.77 -41.77
C ARG A 68 -0.45 -30.18 -41.27
N THR A 69 -1.63 -30.33 -40.69
CA THR A 69 -2.17 -31.61 -40.20
C THR A 69 -3.47 -31.87 -40.94
N GLY A 70 -3.45 -32.86 -41.85
CA GLY A 70 -4.60 -33.20 -42.70
C GLY A 70 -5.06 -32.04 -43.59
N ARG A 71 -6.35 -31.69 -43.51
CA ARG A 71 -6.99 -30.61 -44.29
C ARG A 71 -6.80 -29.19 -43.72
N ARG A 72 -6.20 -29.02 -42.52
CA ARG A 72 -6.00 -27.69 -41.93
C ARG A 72 -4.71 -27.03 -42.46
N LYS A 73 -4.87 -25.87 -43.10
CA LYS A 73 -3.75 -25.04 -43.59
C LYS A 73 -3.14 -24.24 -42.43
N PRO A 74 -1.81 -24.04 -42.41
CA PRO A 74 -1.17 -23.14 -41.46
C PRO A 74 -1.76 -21.74 -41.59
N LYS A 75 -1.94 -21.07 -40.45
CA LYS A 75 -2.51 -19.72 -40.41
C LYS A 75 -1.37 -18.72 -40.41
N MET A 76 -1.45 -17.70 -41.26
CA MET A 76 -0.55 -16.56 -41.14
C MET A 76 -1.02 -15.70 -39.97
N VAL A 77 -0.13 -15.47 -39.01
CA VAL A 77 -0.36 -14.64 -37.84
C VAL A 77 0.64 -13.51 -37.83
N ASP A 78 0.12 -12.31 -37.71
CA ASP A 78 0.87 -11.08 -37.57
C ASP A 78 1.42 -11.01 -36.14
N ARG A 79 2.75 -11.10 -35.97
CA ARG A 79 3.43 -10.97 -34.67
C ARG A 79 4.27 -9.70 -34.63
N PRO A 80 4.24 -8.91 -33.55
CA PRO A 80 5.14 -7.78 -33.41
C PRO A 80 6.59 -8.28 -33.37
N MET A 81 7.45 -7.67 -34.18
CA MET A 81 8.88 -7.96 -34.19
C MET A 81 9.50 -7.52 -32.87
N ARG A 82 10.43 -8.33 -32.34
CA ARG A 82 11.22 -7.97 -31.15
C ARG A 82 12.28 -6.94 -31.52
N LEU A 83 12.30 -5.83 -30.80
CA LEU A 83 13.29 -4.76 -30.95
C LEU A 83 14.56 -5.06 -30.14
N GLU A 84 15.58 -4.21 -30.29
CA GLU A 84 16.81 -4.32 -29.51
C GLU A 84 16.56 -4.10 -28.00
N PRO A 85 17.38 -4.71 -27.12
CA PRO A 85 17.25 -4.55 -25.66
C PRO A 85 17.27 -3.09 -25.22
N GLY A 86 16.45 -2.73 -24.23
CA GLY A 86 16.23 -1.35 -23.77
C GLY A 86 15.22 -0.54 -24.60
N ILE A 87 15.17 -0.73 -25.93
CA ILE A 87 14.13 -0.10 -26.77
C ILE A 87 12.83 -0.90 -26.66
N GLU A 88 12.95 -2.24 -26.71
CA GLU A 88 11.84 -3.17 -26.52
C GLU A 88 11.07 -2.88 -25.22
N GLU A 89 11.78 -2.68 -24.11
CA GLU A 89 11.18 -2.41 -22.79
C GLU A 89 10.40 -1.09 -22.78
N ALA A 90 11.00 -0.01 -23.30
CA ALA A 90 10.35 1.29 -23.38
C ALA A 90 9.11 1.28 -24.29
N VAL A 91 9.17 0.58 -25.43
CA VAL A 91 8.02 0.44 -26.34
C VAL A 91 6.92 -0.43 -25.70
N GLN A 92 7.27 -1.48 -24.96
CA GLN A 92 6.32 -2.30 -24.22
C GLN A 92 5.55 -1.48 -23.18
N ILE A 93 6.26 -0.65 -22.38
CA ILE A 93 5.64 0.25 -21.40
C ILE A 93 4.65 1.18 -22.10
N ARG A 94 5.04 1.80 -23.22
CA ARG A 94 4.13 2.67 -23.98
C ARG A 94 2.89 1.94 -24.46
N GLU A 95 3.05 0.77 -25.08
CA GLU A 95 1.93 0.00 -25.60
C GLU A 95 0.97 -0.48 -24.50
N ALA A 96 1.51 -0.89 -23.36
CA ALA A 96 0.72 -1.26 -22.19
C ALA A 96 -0.18 -0.11 -21.73
N TRP A 97 0.31 1.14 -21.76
CA TRP A 97 -0.41 2.31 -21.25
C TRP A 97 -1.01 3.23 -22.32
N ASN A 98 -0.92 2.88 -23.60
CA ASN A 98 -1.44 3.70 -24.71
C ASN A 98 -2.95 3.96 -24.64
N HIS A 99 -3.69 3.10 -23.92
CA HIS A 99 -5.12 3.25 -23.70
C HIS A 99 -5.48 4.28 -22.61
N LYS A 100 -4.49 4.84 -21.89
CA LYS A 100 -4.72 5.88 -20.88
C LYS A 100 -4.45 7.25 -21.48
N ALA A 101 -5.48 8.11 -21.48
CA ALA A 101 -5.44 9.43 -22.12
C ALA A 101 -4.64 10.50 -21.34
N TYR A 102 -4.33 10.26 -20.06
CA TYR A 102 -3.69 11.25 -19.19
C TYR A 102 -2.41 10.67 -18.58
N GLY A 103 -1.33 11.47 -18.54
CA GLY A 103 -0.04 11.11 -17.92
C GLY A 103 0.92 10.38 -18.86
N THR A 104 2.19 10.28 -18.46
CA THR A 104 3.20 9.54 -19.23
C THR A 104 3.16 8.03 -18.91
N PRO A 105 3.42 7.15 -19.89
CA PRO A 105 3.48 5.70 -19.68
C PRO A 105 4.42 5.28 -18.55
N GLU A 106 5.56 5.98 -18.40
CA GLU A 106 6.55 5.72 -17.36
C GLU A 106 6.00 6.03 -15.96
N THR A 107 5.12 7.04 -15.85
CA THR A 107 4.45 7.38 -14.59
C THR A 107 3.46 6.28 -14.19
N TRP A 108 2.72 5.72 -15.15
CA TRP A 108 1.80 4.61 -14.90
C TRP A 108 2.52 3.33 -14.54
N GLU A 109 3.62 3.03 -15.22
CA GLU A 109 4.47 1.87 -14.91
C GLU A 109 5.03 1.99 -13.48
N ARG A 110 5.58 3.16 -13.13
CA ARG A 110 6.09 3.44 -11.77
C ARG A 110 5.01 3.38 -10.70
N SER A 111 3.80 3.85 -11.01
CA SER A 111 2.64 3.77 -10.11
C SER A 111 2.11 2.35 -9.94
N THR A 112 2.38 1.46 -10.90
CA THR A 112 1.94 0.06 -10.85
C THR A 112 3.00 -0.82 -10.19
N SER A 113 4.28 -0.53 -10.42
CA SER A 113 5.40 -1.25 -9.81
C SER A 113 5.59 -0.88 -8.33
N THR A 114 5.44 0.40 -7.99
CA THR A 114 5.32 0.82 -6.59
C THR A 114 3.96 0.36 -6.08
N HIS A 115 3.91 -0.78 -5.40
CA HIS A 115 2.73 -1.23 -4.67
C HIS A 115 2.51 -0.32 -3.45
N ASP A 116 2.21 0.95 -3.69
CA ASP A 116 1.73 1.82 -2.63
C ASP A 116 0.41 1.24 -2.11
N GLY A 117 0.30 1.06 -0.79
CA GLY A 117 -0.93 0.60 -0.16
C GLY A 117 -2.12 1.43 -0.63
N ALA A 118 -3.30 0.81 -0.77
CA ALA A 118 -4.46 1.46 -1.38
C ALA A 118 -4.84 2.80 -0.71
N LEU A 119 -4.61 2.95 0.59
CA LEU A 119 -4.81 4.20 1.32
C LEU A 119 -3.79 5.28 0.93
N ILE A 120 -2.53 4.92 0.70
CA ILE A 120 -1.49 5.85 0.21
C ILE A 120 -1.88 6.39 -1.17
N GLN A 121 -2.41 5.52 -2.05
CA GLN A 121 -2.93 5.97 -3.34
C GLN A 121 -4.13 6.92 -3.19
N LEU A 122 -5.02 6.68 -2.23
CA LEU A 122 -6.14 7.59 -1.95
C LEU A 122 -5.66 8.96 -1.43
N HIS A 123 -4.61 8.98 -0.60
CA HIS A 123 -3.99 10.23 -0.12
C HIS A 123 -3.33 11.00 -1.27
N ARG A 124 -2.54 10.32 -2.12
CA ARG A 124 -1.93 10.94 -3.32
C ARG A 124 -2.96 11.54 -4.27
N ASN A 125 -4.12 10.90 -4.39
CA ASN A 125 -5.24 11.39 -5.19
C ASN A 125 -6.06 12.50 -4.50
N GLY A 126 -5.68 12.94 -3.30
CA GLY A 126 -6.40 13.96 -2.51
C GLY A 126 -7.79 13.53 -2.03
N THR A 127 -8.06 12.22 -2.00
CA THR A 127 -9.35 11.69 -1.53
C THR A 127 -9.43 11.62 -0.01
N ILE A 128 -8.31 11.29 0.63
CA ILE A 128 -8.15 11.34 2.07
C ILE A 128 -7.04 12.33 2.41
N ASP A 129 -7.14 13.00 3.55
CA ASP A 129 -6.11 13.89 4.05
C ASP A 129 -5.00 13.13 4.79
N LYS A 130 -3.96 13.86 5.22
CA LYS A 130 -2.82 13.31 5.95
C LYS A 130 -3.25 12.70 7.29
N ASP A 131 -4.12 13.38 8.02
CA ASP A 131 -4.57 12.96 9.34
C ASP A 131 -5.37 11.66 9.26
N GLN A 132 -6.26 11.53 8.27
CA GLN A 132 -7.02 10.31 7.98
C GLN A 132 -6.11 9.13 7.63
N LEU A 133 -5.00 9.37 6.93
CA LEU A 133 -4.00 8.34 6.65
C LEU A 133 -3.31 7.89 7.95
N GLU A 134 -2.96 8.82 8.83
CA GLU A 134 -2.40 8.52 10.16
C GLU A 134 -3.39 7.76 11.05
N TRP A 135 -4.66 8.17 11.06
CA TRP A 135 -5.73 7.49 11.81
C TRP A 135 -5.93 6.06 11.32
N ALA A 136 -5.91 5.85 10.00
CA ALA A 136 -6.01 4.51 9.44
C ALA A 136 -4.85 3.62 9.89
N ALA A 137 -3.62 4.14 9.93
CA ALA A 137 -2.45 3.43 10.44
C ALA A 137 -2.58 3.10 11.94
N GLN A 138 -3.08 4.04 12.76
CA GLN A 138 -3.34 3.79 14.18
C GLN A 138 -4.38 2.69 14.39
N ILE A 139 -5.51 2.75 13.66
CA ILE A 139 -6.57 1.72 13.72
C ILE A 139 -5.99 0.36 13.34
N ALA A 140 -5.20 0.28 12.25
CA ALA A 140 -4.58 -0.96 11.82
C ALA A 140 -3.60 -1.52 12.87
N ASN A 141 -2.82 -0.66 13.53
CA ASN A 141 -1.92 -1.07 14.60
C ASN A 141 -2.66 -1.61 15.82
N VAL A 142 -3.75 -0.95 16.25
CA VAL A 142 -4.59 -1.44 17.35
C VAL A 142 -5.24 -2.78 17.00
N TYR A 143 -5.74 -2.92 15.77
CA TYR A 143 -6.30 -4.17 15.27
C TYR A 143 -5.29 -5.32 15.34
N ARG A 144 -4.08 -5.12 14.81
CA ARG A 144 -3.00 -6.13 14.84
C ARG A 144 -2.58 -6.48 16.27
N SER A 145 -2.53 -5.49 17.17
CA SER A 145 -2.26 -5.72 18.59
C SER A 145 -3.33 -6.62 19.23
N LEU A 146 -4.61 -6.38 18.93
CA LEU A 146 -5.70 -7.20 19.44
C LEU A 146 -5.62 -8.65 18.90
N GLU A 147 -5.32 -8.83 17.61
CA GLU A 147 -5.12 -10.17 17.04
C GLU A 147 -3.93 -10.90 17.67
N ALA A 148 -2.82 -10.21 17.89
CA ALA A 148 -1.64 -10.78 18.55
C ALA A 148 -1.94 -11.20 19.99
N ASP A 149 -2.64 -10.37 20.76
CA ASP A 149 -3.01 -10.67 22.15
C ASP A 149 -4.00 -11.85 22.25
N VAL A 150 -4.94 -11.98 21.31
CA VAL A 150 -5.83 -13.15 21.20
C VAL A 150 -5.03 -14.41 20.86
N GLY A 151 -4.05 -14.31 19.96
CA GLY A 151 -3.15 -15.43 19.63
C GLY A 151 -2.33 -15.92 20.83
N ILE A 152 -1.86 -15.00 21.68
CA ILE A 152 -1.07 -15.33 22.89
C ILE A 152 -1.93 -16.02 23.95
N LYS A 153 -3.19 -15.59 24.16
CA LYS A 153 -4.10 -16.22 25.14
C LYS A 153 -4.48 -17.65 24.80
N VAL A 154 -4.48 -18.01 23.51
CA VAL A 154 -4.72 -19.39 23.05
C VAL A 154 -3.45 -20.23 23.11
N ALA A 155 -2.26 -19.61 23.06
CA ALA A 155 -0.97 -20.29 22.96
C ALA A 155 -0.17 -20.40 24.27
N SER A 156 -0.58 -19.78 25.38
CA SER A 156 0.14 -19.94 26.66
C SER A 156 -0.74 -19.78 27.90
N LEU A 157 -1.04 -20.92 28.54
CA LEU A 157 -1.48 -20.99 29.94
C LEU A 157 -0.31 -21.20 30.91
N GLU A 158 0.93 -21.22 30.43
CA GLU A 158 2.13 -21.48 31.23
C GLU A 158 3.30 -20.57 30.81
N ALA A 159 3.27 -19.27 31.11
CA ALA A 159 4.50 -18.47 31.09
C ALA A 159 4.43 -17.19 31.95
N ARG A 160 5.02 -17.32 33.14
CA ARG A 160 5.87 -16.33 33.84
C ARG A 160 5.28 -14.95 34.15
N VAL A 161 4.74 -14.85 35.36
CA VAL A 161 4.68 -13.63 36.17
C VAL A 161 6.12 -13.23 36.53
N ASP A 162 6.72 -12.31 35.79
CA ASP A 162 7.92 -11.59 36.22
C ASP A 162 7.52 -10.13 36.45
N GLN A 163 7.29 -9.80 37.72
CA GLN A 163 6.95 -8.46 38.18
C GLN A 163 8.23 -7.62 38.30
N SER A 164 8.74 -7.12 37.17
CA SER A 164 9.74 -6.07 37.19
C SER A 164 9.06 -4.70 37.39
N ARG A 165 9.23 -4.14 38.58
CA ARG A 165 8.88 -2.76 38.97
C ARG A 165 9.71 -1.76 38.14
N GLY A 166 9.17 -1.30 37.02
CA GLY A 166 9.72 -0.21 36.22
C GLY A 166 8.61 0.80 35.88
N GLY A 167 8.70 2.00 36.45
CA GLY A 167 7.79 3.11 36.15
C GLY A 167 7.87 3.46 34.67
N GLY A 168 6.78 3.27 33.93
CA GLY A 168 6.71 3.41 32.48
C GLY A 168 5.86 2.31 31.83
N ARG A 169 5.99 1.06 32.28
CA ARG A 169 5.21 -0.08 31.74
C ARG A 169 3.71 0.04 32.04
N ALA A 170 3.35 0.68 33.16
CA ALA A 170 1.97 0.98 33.51
C ALA A 170 1.35 2.03 32.57
N ALA A 171 2.07 3.11 32.27
CA ALA A 171 1.65 4.15 31.34
C ALA A 171 1.45 3.61 29.91
N GLU A 172 2.38 2.80 29.41
CA GLU A 172 2.23 2.10 28.12
C GLU A 172 1.04 1.12 28.12
N GLY A 173 0.84 0.40 29.23
CA GLY A 173 -0.32 -0.48 29.42
C GLY A 173 -1.65 0.28 29.40
N VAL A 174 -1.74 1.41 30.10
CA VAL A 174 -2.93 2.28 30.11
C VAL A 174 -3.18 2.88 28.73
N LEU A 175 -2.14 3.35 28.03
CA LEU A 175 -2.25 3.85 26.67
C LEU A 175 -2.82 2.78 25.73
N ARG A 176 -2.26 1.56 25.79
CA ARG A 176 -2.73 0.42 24.99
C ARG A 176 -4.20 0.10 25.28
N VAL A 177 -4.59 0.01 26.55
CA VAL A 177 -5.98 -0.26 26.95
C VAL A 177 -6.92 0.84 26.45
N ARG A 178 -6.54 2.12 26.53
CA ARG A 178 -7.33 3.24 26.01
C ARG A 178 -7.49 3.17 24.49
N MET A 179 -6.42 2.83 23.77
CA MET A 179 -6.49 2.65 22.32
C MET A 179 -7.38 1.46 21.93
N HIS A 180 -7.38 0.37 22.71
CA HIS A 180 -8.29 -0.76 22.53
C HIS A 180 -9.76 -0.38 22.81
N LEU A 181 -10.02 0.44 23.85
CA LEU A 181 -11.35 1.00 24.13
C LEU A 181 -11.81 1.94 23.00
N ALA A 182 -10.94 2.83 22.53
CA ALA A 182 -11.21 3.70 21.39
C ALA A 182 -11.57 2.88 20.15
N TYR A 183 -10.82 1.82 19.88
CA TYR A 183 -11.12 0.89 18.79
C TYR A 183 -12.46 0.17 18.96
N SER A 184 -12.84 -0.21 20.18
CA SER A 184 -14.14 -0.83 20.45
C SER A 184 -15.29 0.15 20.17
N TYR A 185 -15.22 1.38 20.69
CA TYR A 185 -16.19 2.44 20.39
C TYR A 185 -16.27 2.72 18.89
N TRP A 186 -15.12 2.85 18.22
CA TRP A 186 -15.05 3.07 16.79
C TRP A 186 -15.71 1.94 16.00
N ARG A 187 -15.39 0.68 16.34
CA ARG A 187 -15.93 -0.53 15.71
C ARG A 187 -17.45 -0.63 15.85
N ASP A 188 -18.00 -0.16 16.96
CA ASP A 188 -19.45 -0.17 17.20
C ASP A 188 -20.21 0.89 16.41
N MET A 189 -19.55 2.00 16.06
CA MET A 189 -20.12 3.02 15.19
C MET A 189 -20.08 2.64 13.70
N LEU A 190 -19.35 1.59 13.31
CA LEU A 190 -19.19 1.23 11.90
C LEU A 190 -20.50 0.73 11.26
N PRO A 191 -20.74 1.06 9.98
CA PRO A 191 -21.88 0.53 9.25
C PRO A 191 -21.75 -0.99 9.05
N MET A 192 -22.89 -1.68 9.03
CA MET A 192 -22.92 -3.10 8.69
C MET A 192 -22.77 -3.30 7.16
N PRO A 193 -21.95 -4.27 6.70
CA PRO A 193 -21.09 -5.16 7.50
C PRO A 193 -19.80 -4.46 7.96
N LYS A 194 -19.48 -4.52 9.27
CA LYS A 194 -18.28 -3.89 9.86
C LYS A 194 -16.98 -4.30 9.14
N GLN A 195 -16.94 -5.55 8.66
CA GLN A 195 -15.80 -6.12 7.94
C GLN A 195 -15.45 -5.39 6.64
N LEU A 196 -16.41 -4.73 5.99
CA LEU A 196 -16.14 -3.95 4.77
C LEU A 196 -15.10 -2.85 5.02
N VAL A 197 -15.23 -2.12 6.13
CA VAL A 197 -14.32 -1.03 6.46
C VAL A 197 -12.97 -1.57 6.94
N LEU A 198 -12.98 -2.67 7.69
CA LEU A 198 -11.75 -3.32 8.16
C LEU A 198 -10.92 -3.86 7.00
N ASP A 199 -11.54 -4.51 6.01
CA ASP A 199 -10.84 -4.99 4.82
C ASP A 199 -10.23 -3.84 4.01
N MET A 200 -10.81 -2.63 4.06
CA MET A 200 -10.25 -1.44 3.40
C MET A 200 -9.09 -0.79 4.17
N ILE A 201 -9.02 -0.98 5.49
CA ILE A 201 -7.99 -0.38 6.36
C ILE A 201 -6.83 -1.34 6.64
N VAL A 202 -7.17 -2.59 7.00
CA VAL A 202 -6.23 -3.63 7.45
C VAL A 202 -5.85 -4.59 6.33
N GLY A 203 -6.74 -4.79 5.36
CA GLY A 203 -6.50 -5.65 4.20
C GLY A 203 -5.46 -5.02 3.27
N ASP A 204 -4.20 -5.03 3.70
CA ASP A 204 -3.06 -4.50 2.96
C ASP A 204 -3.12 -5.02 1.51
N ALA A 205 -3.21 -4.08 0.57
CA ALA A 205 -3.38 -4.24 -0.89
C ALA A 205 -4.80 -4.36 -1.48
N ILE A 206 -5.87 -4.43 -0.68
CA ILE A 206 -7.25 -4.44 -1.21
C ILE A 206 -7.75 -3.01 -1.37
N GLY A 207 -7.67 -2.47 -2.59
CA GLY A 207 -8.31 -1.19 -2.92
C GLY A 207 -9.80 -1.18 -2.59
N TYR A 208 -10.35 -0.01 -2.23
CA TYR A 208 -11.79 0.13 -1.87
C TYR A 208 -12.73 -0.42 -2.95
N SER A 209 -12.31 -0.45 -4.22
CA SER A 209 -13.06 -1.05 -5.32
C SER A 209 -13.19 -2.58 -5.20
N VAL A 210 -12.15 -3.25 -4.73
CA VAL A 210 -12.13 -4.70 -4.53
C VAL A 210 -12.95 -5.08 -3.29
N ALA A 211 -12.79 -4.33 -2.19
CA ALA A 211 -13.62 -4.51 -1.00
C ALA A 211 -15.11 -4.27 -1.32
N ALA A 212 -15.44 -3.21 -2.07
CA ALA A 212 -16.79 -2.93 -2.54
C ALA A 212 -17.38 -4.11 -3.33
N GLY A 213 -16.58 -4.72 -4.23
CA GLY A 213 -16.99 -5.92 -4.97
C GLY A 213 -17.26 -7.13 -4.07
N ARG A 214 -16.35 -7.42 -3.12
CA ARG A 214 -16.46 -8.53 -2.17
C ARG A 214 -17.74 -8.46 -1.35
N TYR A 215 -18.09 -7.28 -0.84
CA TYR A 215 -19.27 -7.08 0.01
C TYR A 215 -20.52 -6.65 -0.78
N ARG A 216 -20.49 -6.67 -2.11
CA ARG A 216 -21.62 -6.26 -2.99
C ARG A 216 -22.15 -4.85 -2.69
N VAL A 217 -21.25 -3.93 -2.35
CA VAL A 217 -21.57 -2.52 -2.09
C VAL A 217 -21.09 -1.67 -3.25
N HIS A 218 -21.85 -0.64 -3.61
CA HIS A 218 -21.42 0.28 -4.67
C HIS A 218 -20.13 1.04 -4.25
N LYS A 219 -19.18 1.20 -5.18
CA LYS A 219 -17.85 1.81 -4.91
C LYS A 219 -17.94 3.17 -4.22
N ARG A 220 -18.87 4.04 -4.67
CA ARG A 220 -19.12 5.36 -4.05
C ARG A 220 -19.57 5.25 -2.60
N LYS A 221 -20.38 4.23 -2.26
CA LYS A 221 -20.89 3.99 -0.91
C LYS A 221 -19.79 3.45 0.00
N ALA A 222 -18.98 2.50 -0.49
CA ALA A 222 -17.81 1.98 0.24
C ALA A 222 -16.81 3.11 0.55
N LYS A 223 -16.49 3.97 -0.43
CA LYS A 223 -15.64 5.14 -0.24
C LYS A 223 -16.20 6.08 0.84
N ARG A 224 -17.50 6.40 0.80
CA ARG A 224 -18.14 7.24 1.83
C ARG A 224 -18.04 6.62 3.22
N PHE A 225 -18.30 5.31 3.34
CA PHE A 225 -18.19 4.60 4.61
C PHE A 225 -16.76 4.58 5.15
N LEU A 226 -15.75 4.46 4.30
CA LEU A 226 -14.35 4.57 4.70
C LEU A 226 -14.06 5.94 5.30
N ILE A 227 -14.37 7.02 4.57
CA ILE A 227 -14.10 8.40 5.02
C ILE A 227 -14.85 8.70 6.33
N GLU A 228 -16.13 8.34 6.40
CA GLU A 228 -16.94 8.55 7.58
C GLU A 228 -16.42 7.76 8.79
N ALA A 229 -15.95 6.53 8.58
CA ALA A 229 -15.31 5.75 9.63
C ALA A 229 -14.01 6.39 10.11
N LEU A 230 -13.14 6.85 9.21
CA LEU A 230 -11.88 7.52 9.58
C LEU A 230 -12.16 8.80 10.38
N ASN A 231 -13.11 9.63 9.94
CA ASN A 231 -13.48 10.88 10.62
C ASN A 231 -14.02 10.69 12.05
N ARG A 232 -14.52 9.50 12.39
CA ARG A 232 -15.01 9.20 13.74
C ARG A 232 -13.90 8.79 14.70
N TRP A 233 -12.69 8.49 14.20
CA TRP A 233 -11.58 8.04 15.04
C TRP A 233 -11.19 9.04 16.14
N PRO A 234 -10.97 10.34 15.85
CA PRO A 234 -10.57 11.31 16.89
C PRO A 234 -11.58 11.41 18.04
N LEU A 235 -12.88 11.36 17.73
CA LEU A 235 -13.96 11.34 18.72
C LEU A 235 -13.86 10.12 19.63
N CYS A 236 -13.60 8.94 19.07
CA CYS A 236 -13.48 7.71 19.84
C CYS A 236 -12.25 7.72 20.75
N VAL A 237 -11.13 8.27 20.26
CA VAL A 237 -9.91 8.47 21.04
C VAL A 237 -10.16 9.44 22.18
N ALA A 238 -10.65 10.66 21.90
CA ALA A 238 -10.93 11.65 22.93
C ALA A 238 -11.85 11.08 24.03
N ARG A 239 -12.90 10.35 23.62
CA ARG A 239 -13.80 9.68 24.55
C ARG A 239 -13.11 8.61 25.39
N ALA A 240 -12.29 7.74 24.80
CA ALA A 240 -11.57 6.71 25.55
C ALA A 240 -10.59 7.32 26.57
N PHE A 241 -9.95 8.43 26.22
CA PHE A 241 -9.02 9.14 27.10
C PHE A 241 -9.70 9.99 28.16
N SER A 242 -11.00 10.27 28.01
CA SER A 242 -11.84 10.93 29.02
C SER A 242 -12.33 9.97 30.12
N VAL A 243 -12.20 8.65 29.94
CA VAL A 243 -12.70 7.66 30.92
C VAL A 243 -11.81 7.61 32.17
N VAL A 244 -10.51 7.88 32.04
CA VAL A 244 -9.52 7.74 33.11
C VAL A 244 -8.75 9.06 33.27
N ASP A 245 -8.91 9.68 34.44
CA ASP A 245 -8.29 10.95 34.78
C ASP A 245 -6.75 10.83 34.93
N ARG A 246 -6.03 11.95 34.77
CA ARG A 246 -4.57 12.04 34.90
C ARG A 246 -4.11 11.59 36.30
N SER A 247 -4.88 11.98 37.32
CA SER A 247 -4.64 11.60 38.73
C SER A 247 -4.56 10.08 38.96
N VAL A 248 -5.33 9.31 38.19
CA VAL A 248 -5.34 7.83 38.24
C VAL A 248 -4.09 7.25 37.57
N VAL A 249 -3.64 7.84 36.47
CA VAL A 249 -2.41 7.41 35.78
C VAL A 249 -1.19 7.70 36.65
N ASP A 250 -1.15 8.87 37.27
CA ASP A 250 -0.08 9.27 38.20
C ASP A 250 -0.06 8.34 39.42
N ALA A 251 -1.23 8.02 40.00
CA ALA A 251 -1.33 7.06 41.09
C ALA A 251 -0.84 5.65 40.71
N LEU A 252 -1.16 5.17 39.50
CA LEU A 252 -0.66 3.88 38.99
C LEU A 252 0.85 3.90 38.75
N ASN A 253 1.39 5.00 38.23
CA ASN A 253 2.83 5.19 38.02
C ASN A 253 3.62 5.24 39.33
N GLU A 254 3.01 5.78 40.39
CA GLU A 254 3.55 5.76 41.76
C GLU A 254 3.36 4.41 42.47
N GLY A 255 2.77 3.42 41.80
CA GLY A 255 2.55 2.07 42.34
C GLY A 255 1.40 1.98 43.35
N ARG A 256 0.51 2.97 43.40
CA ARG A 256 -0.70 2.93 44.23
C ARG A 256 -1.74 2.00 43.58
N VAL A 257 -2.44 1.24 44.41
CA VAL A 257 -3.55 0.39 43.97
C VAL A 257 -4.74 1.29 43.66
N VAL A 258 -5.14 1.36 42.39
CA VAL A 258 -6.34 2.06 41.96
C VAL A 258 -7.37 1.04 41.50
N GLU A 259 -8.58 1.09 42.04
CA GLU A 259 -9.67 0.25 41.54
C GLU A 259 -10.00 0.62 40.09
N PRO A 260 -10.03 -0.35 39.16
CA PRO A 260 -10.25 -0.08 37.75
C PRO A 260 -11.74 0.11 37.47
N VAL A 261 -12.30 1.22 37.96
CA VAL A 261 -13.70 1.61 37.72
C VAL A 261 -14.01 1.75 36.21
N TRP A 262 -12.97 1.94 35.38
CA TRP A 262 -13.06 2.02 33.92
C TRP A 262 -13.10 0.68 33.18
N LEU A 263 -12.90 -0.46 33.86
CA LEU A 263 -13.07 -1.79 33.25
C LEU A 263 -14.54 -2.26 33.26
N GLY A 264 -15.46 -1.51 33.88
CA GLY A 264 -16.89 -1.86 33.95
C GLY A 264 -17.18 -3.20 34.65
N LEU A 265 -16.17 -3.82 35.24
CA LEU A 265 -16.28 -5.02 36.05
C LEU A 265 -16.50 -4.59 37.49
N ASP A 266 -17.69 -4.05 37.76
CA ASP A 266 -18.28 -4.21 39.07
C ASP A 266 -18.59 -5.71 39.22
N LEU A 267 -17.61 -6.47 39.69
CA LEU A 267 -17.78 -7.89 40.01
C LEU A 267 -18.75 -8.09 41.20
N SER A 268 -19.25 -7.02 41.83
CA SER A 268 -20.20 -7.11 42.94
C SER A 268 -21.68 -7.12 42.51
N THR A 269 -22.03 -6.70 41.29
CA THR A 269 -23.44 -6.60 40.85
C THR A 269 -23.88 -7.62 39.79
N ARG A 270 -23.06 -8.64 39.53
CA ARG A 270 -23.37 -9.67 38.52
C ARG A 270 -24.50 -10.62 38.94
N GLU A 271 -24.82 -10.71 40.23
CA GLU A 271 -25.92 -11.55 40.72
C GLU A 271 -27.30 -10.86 40.67
N ASP A 272 -27.38 -9.53 40.67
CA ASP A 272 -28.69 -8.85 40.78
C ASP A 272 -29.33 -8.39 39.46
N ARG A 273 -28.57 -8.28 38.36
CA ARG A 273 -29.14 -7.84 37.05
C ARG A 273 -29.52 -8.96 36.09
N ALA A 274 -29.08 -10.20 36.34
CA ALA A 274 -29.43 -11.35 35.52
C ALA A 274 -30.90 -11.79 35.68
N LEU A 275 -31.60 -11.30 36.71
CA LEU A 275 -33.00 -11.63 36.97
C LEU A 275 -34.03 -10.68 36.34
N LEU A 276 -33.62 -9.58 35.69
CA LEU A 276 -34.57 -8.54 35.22
C LEU A 276 -34.55 -8.23 33.72
N ALA A 277 -33.72 -8.88 32.90
CA ALA A 277 -33.70 -8.63 31.45
C ALA A 277 -34.03 -9.90 30.64
N VAL A 278 -35.22 -10.46 30.89
CA VAL A 278 -35.87 -11.37 29.95
C VAL A 278 -36.12 -10.62 28.64
N HIS A 279 -35.69 -11.22 27.54
CA HIS A 279 -35.90 -10.82 26.14
C HIS A 279 -37.19 -10.01 25.89
N ARG A 280 -37.01 -8.74 25.52
CA ARG A 280 -38.00 -7.96 24.76
C ARG A 280 -37.37 -7.54 23.43
N PRO A 281 -37.88 -8.00 22.27
CA PRO A 281 -37.39 -7.54 20.98
C PRO A 281 -37.89 -6.12 20.73
N GLY A 282 -36.98 -5.17 20.52
CA GLY A 282 -37.31 -3.76 20.22
C GLY A 282 -36.59 -2.70 21.05
N HIS A 283 -35.66 -3.06 21.94
CA HIS A 283 -34.83 -2.08 22.65
C HIS A 283 -33.58 -1.74 21.83
N GLU A 284 -33.50 -0.50 21.35
CA GLU A 284 -32.21 0.11 20.99
C GLU A 284 -31.29 0.04 22.23
N PRO A 285 -30.02 -0.35 22.08
CA PRO A 285 -29.09 -0.35 23.20
C PRO A 285 -28.94 1.09 23.71
N VAL A 286 -29.57 1.40 24.84
CA VAL A 286 -29.40 2.66 25.55
C VAL A 286 -28.00 2.63 26.17
N TYR A 287 -27.05 3.33 25.54
CA TYR A 287 -25.71 3.57 26.09
C TYR A 287 -25.80 4.59 27.24
N GLU A 288 -26.34 4.18 28.38
CA GLU A 288 -26.69 5.08 29.48
C GLU A 288 -25.49 5.56 30.31
N HIS A 289 -24.25 5.16 29.97
CA HIS A 289 -23.03 5.57 30.70
C HIS A 289 -21.98 6.18 29.77
N VAL A 290 -22.38 7.15 28.94
CA VAL A 290 -21.41 7.98 28.22
C VAL A 290 -20.90 9.05 29.18
N ARG A 291 -19.71 8.83 29.78
CA ARG A 291 -19.02 9.95 30.44
C ARG A 291 -18.82 11.06 29.40
N PRO A 292 -19.09 12.33 29.75
CA PRO A 292 -18.86 13.46 28.85
C PRO A 292 -17.38 13.50 28.44
N ILE A 293 -17.12 13.95 27.22
CA ILE A 293 -15.75 14.17 26.74
C ILE A 293 -15.13 15.23 27.63
N ASP A 294 -13.92 14.97 28.08
CA ASP A 294 -13.15 15.88 28.90
C ASP A 294 -12.98 17.22 28.15
N PRO A 295 -13.32 18.36 28.79
CA PRO A 295 -13.31 19.67 28.15
C PRO A 295 -11.93 20.06 27.60
N GLU A 296 -10.83 19.45 28.06
CA GLU A 296 -9.50 19.70 27.50
C GLU A 296 -9.40 19.32 26.02
N PHE A 297 -10.17 18.32 25.56
CA PHE A 297 -10.23 17.91 24.15
C PHE A 297 -11.18 18.76 23.29
N LEU A 298 -11.91 19.69 23.91
CA LEU A 298 -12.88 20.54 23.24
C LEU A 298 -12.34 21.97 23.10
N ASP A 299 -12.71 22.64 22.02
CA ASP A 299 -12.48 24.07 21.84
C ASP A 299 -13.50 24.91 22.64
N GLU A 300 -13.38 26.23 22.57
CA GLU A 300 -14.30 27.17 23.25
C GLU A 300 -15.77 27.02 22.82
N ARG A 301 -16.02 26.35 21.69
CA ARG A 301 -17.35 26.10 21.14
C ARG A 301 -17.90 24.72 21.51
N GLY A 302 -17.15 23.92 22.26
CA GLY A 302 -17.51 22.54 22.60
C GLY A 302 -17.32 21.55 21.45
N ILE A 303 -16.57 21.92 20.42
CA ILE A 303 -16.22 21.06 19.28
C ILE A 303 -14.85 20.42 19.56
N LEU A 304 -14.63 19.19 19.08
CA LEU A 304 -13.31 18.57 19.20
C LEU A 304 -12.23 19.44 18.56
N LYS A 305 -11.14 19.62 19.31
CA LYS A 305 -9.92 20.25 18.81
C LYS A 305 -9.35 19.49 17.61
N GLY A 306 -8.49 20.16 16.84
CA GLY A 306 -7.74 19.52 15.76
C GLY A 306 -6.91 18.33 16.26
N TRP A 307 -6.68 17.34 15.41
CA TRP A 307 -5.96 16.13 15.80
C TRP A 307 -4.56 16.40 16.36
N ALA A 308 -3.84 17.39 15.82
CA ALA A 308 -2.54 17.81 16.35
C ALA A 308 -2.62 18.23 17.83
N GLU A 309 -3.64 19.03 18.20
CA GLU A 309 -3.86 19.44 19.59
C GLU A 309 -4.26 18.25 20.47
N ILE A 310 -5.16 17.39 19.99
CA ILE A 310 -5.55 16.16 20.70
C ILE A 310 -4.33 15.27 20.97
N ALA A 311 -3.46 15.10 19.97
CA ALA A 311 -2.24 14.33 20.10
C ALA A 311 -1.27 14.95 21.12
N THR A 312 -1.14 16.28 21.14
CA THR A 312 -0.34 17.00 22.15
C THR A 312 -0.88 16.80 23.56
N ILE A 313 -2.20 16.91 23.76
CA ILE A 313 -2.86 16.64 25.05
C ILE A 313 -2.58 15.20 25.50
N ILE A 314 -2.68 14.23 24.58
CA ILE A 314 -2.36 12.84 24.86
C ILE A 314 -0.88 12.68 25.26
N ARG A 315 0.07 13.23 24.50
CA ARG A 315 1.51 13.14 24.84
C ARG A 315 1.80 13.74 26.22
N ALA A 316 1.24 14.92 26.51
CA ALA A 316 1.41 15.61 27.79
C ALA A 316 0.87 14.79 28.98
N ARG A 317 -0.24 14.05 28.80
CA ARG A 317 -0.81 13.19 29.85
C ARG A 317 0.02 11.95 30.16
N PHE A 318 0.91 11.52 29.25
CA PHE A 318 1.71 10.31 29.42
C PHE A 318 3.20 10.59 29.64
N GLY A 319 3.60 11.87 29.73
CA GLY A 319 4.98 12.25 30.04
C GLY A 319 5.98 11.98 28.91
N TYR A 320 5.51 11.82 27.67
CA TYR A 320 6.39 11.88 26.50
C TYR A 320 6.81 13.34 26.31
N GLY A 321 7.96 13.71 26.87
CA GLY A 321 8.57 15.03 26.67
C GLY A 321 8.88 15.27 25.19
N GLU A 322 9.01 16.54 24.80
CA GLU A 322 9.35 17.00 23.44
C GLU A 322 10.71 16.47 22.89
N GLU A 323 11.40 15.57 23.58
CA GLU A 323 12.78 15.17 23.27
C GLU A 323 12.92 14.13 22.14
N ASP A 324 11.85 13.45 21.72
CA ASP A 324 11.93 12.36 20.71
C ASP A 324 11.65 12.79 19.26
N GLU A 325 11.49 14.09 18.96
CA GLU A 325 11.33 14.58 17.58
C GLU A 325 12.67 14.83 16.85
N ALA A 326 13.80 14.46 17.47
CA ALA A 326 15.14 14.55 16.91
C ALA A 326 15.88 13.19 16.89
N ALA A 327 15.39 12.23 16.12
CA ALA A 327 16.15 11.04 15.72
C ALA A 327 15.79 10.55 14.31
#